data_AF-A0A356SZU2-F1
#
_entry.id   AF-A0A356SZU2-F1
#
_cell.length_a   1.000
_cell.length_b   1.000
_cell.length_c   1.000
_cell.angle_alpha   90.00
_cell.angle_beta   90.00
_cell.angle_gamma   90.00
#
_symmetry.space_group_name_H-M   'P 1'
#
loop_
_entity.id
_entity.type
_entity.pdbx_description
1 polymer ?
#
loop_
_entity_poly.entity_id
_entity_poly.type
_entity_poly.pdbx_seq_one_letter_code
_entity_poly.pdbx_strand_id
1 'polypeptide(L)'
;MTALVIIISGQLVSDPETGLYILTEGGSIQTLDGSSGVSLTSAAFSSAFTWFPYVLAVAVILFAFSTMISWSYYGERCWVFLFGAGSSVIYRVIFVCFVVLGSILKLGSVLDFSDLMILGMAFPNIFGLLLLNKQVRDRLDDYWRRWSSGEMTGSPKQTEESARD
;
A
#
# COMPACT_ATOMS: atom_id res chain seq x y z
N MET A 1 0.71 -10.52 -14.17
CA MET A 1 1.55 -10.28 -15.37
C MET A 1 3.04 -10.24 -15.03
N THR A 2 3.46 -9.51 -13.99
CA THR A 2 4.87 -9.44 -13.53
C THR A 2 5.47 -10.79 -13.12
N ALA A 3 4.75 -11.59 -12.34
CA ALA A 3 5.22 -12.92 -11.92
C ALA A 3 5.48 -13.87 -13.11
N LEU A 4 4.65 -13.82 -14.14
CA LEU A 4 4.83 -14.63 -15.35
C LEU A 4 6.11 -14.24 -16.09
N VAL A 5 6.37 -12.93 -16.26
CA VAL A 5 7.58 -12.44 -16.93
C VAL A 5 8.83 -12.83 -16.15
N ILE A 6 8.82 -12.72 -14.82
CA ILE A 6 9.94 -13.14 -13.98
C ILE A 6 10.25 -14.63 -14.16
N ILE A 7 9.23 -15.48 -14.19
CA ILE A 7 9.38 -16.93 -14.39
C ILE A 7 9.96 -17.25 -15.77
N ILE A 8 9.40 -16.69 -16.84
CA ILE A 8 9.84 -17.02 -18.22
C ILE A 8 11.16 -16.36 -18.61
N SER A 9 11.55 -15.27 -17.95
CA SER A 9 12.81 -14.55 -18.21
C SER A 9 14.07 -15.29 -17.74
N GLY A 10 13.90 -16.44 -17.07
CA GLY A 10 15.00 -17.26 -16.58
C GLY A 10 15.81 -16.61 -15.45
N GLN A 11 15.32 -15.54 -14.82
CA GLN A 11 16.03 -14.86 -13.73
C GLN A 11 16.03 -15.67 -12.43
N LEU A 12 15.09 -16.61 -12.27
CA LEU A 12 15.02 -17.52 -11.13
C LEU A 12 15.87 -18.75 -11.40
N VAL A 13 16.72 -19.12 -10.45
CA VAL A 13 17.59 -20.29 -10.55
C VAL A 13 16.77 -21.55 -10.28
N SER A 14 16.74 -22.47 -11.23
CA SER A 14 16.13 -23.79 -11.12
C SER A 14 17.18 -24.89 -11.22
N ASP A 15 16.99 -25.94 -10.46
CA ASP A 15 17.79 -27.16 -10.53
C ASP A 15 17.50 -27.90 -11.86
N PRO A 16 18.54 -28.21 -12.67
CA PRO A 16 18.36 -28.80 -14.00
C PRO A 16 17.92 -30.27 -13.98
N GLU A 17 18.04 -30.98 -12.86
CA GLU A 17 17.67 -32.39 -12.74
C GLU A 17 16.23 -32.56 -12.24
N THR A 18 15.79 -31.66 -11.36
CA THR A 18 14.47 -31.74 -10.69
C THR A 18 13.45 -30.73 -11.23
N GLY A 19 13.90 -29.68 -11.92
CA GLY A 19 13.06 -28.59 -12.41
C GLY A 19 12.49 -27.69 -11.31
N LEU A 20 12.92 -27.87 -10.05
CA LEU A 20 12.49 -27.09 -8.90
C LEU A 20 13.35 -25.83 -8.74
N TYR A 21 12.77 -24.77 -8.19
CA TYR A 21 13.53 -23.56 -7.87
C TYR A 21 14.45 -23.77 -6.67
N ILE A 22 15.68 -23.27 -6.80
CA ILE A 22 16.67 -23.32 -5.73
C ILE A 22 16.35 -22.20 -4.73
N LEU A 23 16.38 -22.52 -3.44
CA LEU A 23 16.17 -21.56 -2.37
C LEU A 23 17.51 -21.08 -1.82
N THR A 24 17.56 -19.79 -1.50
CA THR A 24 18.60 -19.19 -0.67
C THR A 24 18.48 -19.65 0.79
N GLU A 25 19.54 -19.48 1.58
CA GLU A 25 19.53 -19.78 3.03
C GLU A 25 18.40 -19.04 3.79
N GLY A 26 17.93 -17.91 3.25
CA GLY A 26 16.80 -17.14 3.79
C GLY A 26 15.41 -17.56 3.30
N GLY A 27 15.28 -18.71 2.64
CA GLY A 27 13.99 -19.27 2.19
C GLY A 27 13.36 -18.58 0.97
N SER A 28 14.04 -17.60 0.35
CA SER A 28 13.61 -16.97 -0.90
C SER A 28 14.20 -17.68 -2.11
N ILE A 29 13.50 -17.67 -3.25
CA ILE A 29 14.01 -18.23 -4.52
C ILE A 29 15.30 -17.50 -4.93
N GLN A 30 16.34 -18.26 -5.27
CA GLN A 30 17.61 -17.73 -5.72
C GLN A 30 17.46 -17.10 -7.11
N THR A 31 18.08 -15.94 -7.30
CA THR A 31 18.12 -15.20 -8.57
C THR A 31 19.53 -15.22 -9.15
N LEU A 32 19.66 -15.11 -10.48
CA LEU A 32 20.93 -15.22 -11.19
C LEU A 32 22.01 -14.24 -10.70
N ASP A 33 21.58 -13.02 -10.38
CA ASP A 33 22.43 -11.88 -10.00
C ASP A 33 22.21 -11.43 -8.55
N GLY A 34 21.42 -12.17 -7.78
CA GLY A 34 21.00 -11.77 -6.43
C GLY A 34 20.02 -10.60 -6.39
N SER A 35 19.44 -10.21 -7.53
CA SER A 35 18.43 -9.15 -7.60
C SER A 35 17.16 -9.50 -6.80
N SER A 36 16.49 -8.48 -6.26
CA SER A 36 15.27 -8.64 -5.47
C SER A 36 14.32 -7.45 -5.65
N GLY A 37 13.02 -7.67 -5.42
CA GLY A 37 11.99 -6.63 -5.52
C GLY A 37 11.96 -5.93 -6.89
N VAL A 38 12.15 -4.60 -6.88
CA VAL A 38 12.12 -3.78 -8.10
C VAL A 38 13.28 -4.12 -9.05
N SER A 39 14.48 -4.43 -8.52
CA SER A 39 15.63 -4.76 -9.38
C SER A 39 15.43 -6.08 -10.11
N LEU A 40 14.82 -7.08 -9.47
CA LEU A 40 14.44 -8.34 -10.12
C LEU A 40 13.42 -8.13 -11.24
N THR A 41 12.45 -7.25 -11.03
CA THR A 41 11.48 -6.89 -12.07
C THR A 41 12.18 -6.17 -13.23
N SER A 42 13.13 -5.28 -12.94
CA SER A 42 13.95 -4.60 -13.94
C SER A 42 14.79 -5.58 -14.76
N ALA A 43 15.46 -6.54 -14.10
CA ALA A 43 16.29 -7.56 -14.76
C ALA A 43 15.45 -8.51 -15.63
N ALA A 44 14.27 -8.93 -15.14
CA ALA A 44 13.36 -9.78 -15.90
C ALA A 44 12.87 -9.08 -17.17
N PHE A 45 12.41 -7.83 -17.07
CA PHE A 45 11.90 -7.11 -18.23
C PHE A 45 13.01 -6.61 -19.18
N SER A 46 14.21 -6.32 -18.69
CA SER A 46 15.33 -5.89 -19.54
C SER A 46 15.78 -6.98 -20.52
N SER A 47 15.58 -8.25 -20.17
CA SER A 47 15.83 -9.41 -21.04
C SER A 47 15.00 -9.38 -22.33
N ALA A 48 13.79 -8.82 -22.28
CA ALA A 48 12.91 -8.68 -23.44
C ALA A 48 12.96 -7.26 -24.03
N PHE A 49 13.05 -6.24 -23.18
CA PHE A 49 13.01 -4.83 -23.55
C PHE A 49 14.11 -4.04 -22.85
N THR A 50 15.20 -3.76 -23.54
CA THR A 50 16.38 -3.08 -22.99
C THR A 50 16.10 -1.66 -22.46
N TRP A 51 15.05 -0.98 -22.94
CA TRP A 51 14.65 0.37 -22.50
C TRP A 51 13.70 0.39 -21.30
N PHE A 52 13.10 -0.75 -20.95
CA PHE A 52 12.11 -0.83 -19.88
C PHE A 52 12.61 -0.38 -18.50
N PRO A 53 13.87 -0.62 -18.10
CA PRO A 53 14.40 -0.13 -16.82
C PRO A 53 14.21 1.37 -16.59
N TYR A 54 14.32 2.20 -17.64
CA TYR A 54 14.12 3.64 -17.52
C TYR A 54 12.65 4.00 -17.22
N VAL A 55 11.71 3.31 -17.88
CA VAL A 55 10.28 3.53 -17.66
C VAL A 55 9.86 3.03 -16.28
N LEU A 56 10.38 1.87 -15.85
CA LEU A 56 10.16 1.36 -14.51
C LEU A 56 10.70 2.32 -13.45
N ALA A 57 11.91 2.89 -13.65
CA ALA A 57 12.48 3.87 -12.73
C ALA A 57 11.57 5.10 -12.55
N VAL A 58 11.05 5.67 -13.64
CA VAL A 58 10.11 6.80 -13.59
C VAL A 58 8.83 6.41 -12.86
N ALA A 59 8.25 5.24 -13.17
CA ALA A 59 7.04 4.76 -12.52
C ALA A 59 7.23 4.56 -11.00
N VAL A 60 8.36 3.99 -10.59
CA VAL A 60 8.69 3.76 -9.18
C VAL A 60 8.88 5.07 -8.43
N ILE A 61 9.53 6.08 -9.03
CA ILE A 61 9.67 7.40 -8.42
C ILE A 61 8.30 8.05 -8.20
N LEU A 62 7.44 8.03 -9.22
CA LEU A 62 6.09 8.60 -9.12
C LEU A 62 5.25 7.89 -8.05
N PHE A 63 5.33 6.55 -8.00
CA PHE A 63 4.62 5.74 -7.02
C PHE A 63 5.13 5.96 -5.59
N ALA A 64 6.46 6.03 -5.41
CA ALA A 64 7.07 6.35 -4.12
C ALA A 64 6.65 7.74 -3.64
N PHE A 65 6.65 8.73 -4.54
CA PHE A 65 6.24 10.09 -4.23
C PHE A 65 4.77 10.19 -3.81
N SER A 66 3.85 9.55 -4.56
CA SER A 66 2.44 9.54 -4.19
C SER A 66 2.20 8.87 -2.84
N THR A 67 2.93 7.79 -2.56
CA THR A 67 2.84 7.07 -1.29
C THR A 67 3.33 7.96 -0.15
N MET A 68 4.48 8.64 -0.31
CA MET A 68 5.01 9.56 0.70
C MET A 68 4.03 10.70 1.02
N ILE A 69 3.34 11.26 0.03
CA ILE A 69 2.34 12.32 0.26
C ILE A 69 1.20 11.80 1.15
N SER A 70 0.61 10.65 0.80
CA SER A 70 -0.51 10.07 1.55
C SER A 70 -0.11 9.77 3.01
N TRP A 71 1.04 9.14 3.22
CA TRP A 71 1.53 8.82 4.56
C TRP A 71 1.91 10.05 5.37
N SER A 72 2.51 11.06 4.74
CA SER A 72 2.79 12.36 5.38
C SER A 72 1.50 13.01 5.85
N TYR A 73 0.46 13.03 5.01
CA TYR A 73 -0.83 13.60 5.35
C TYR A 73 -1.51 12.86 6.51
N TYR A 74 -1.59 11.52 6.45
CA TYR A 74 -2.20 10.73 7.51
C TYR A 74 -1.49 10.92 8.85
N GLY A 75 -0.15 10.89 8.85
CA GLY A 75 0.59 11.11 10.08
C GLY A 75 0.50 12.54 10.61
N GLU A 76 0.41 13.55 9.74
CA GLU A 76 0.18 14.94 10.16
C GLU A 76 -1.18 15.08 10.86
N ARG A 77 -2.24 14.42 10.36
CA ARG A 77 -3.55 14.43 11.01
C ARG A 77 -3.53 13.77 12.38
N CYS A 78 -2.83 12.63 12.51
CA CYS A 78 -2.62 12.00 13.82
C CYS A 78 -1.83 12.91 14.77
N TRP A 79 -0.79 13.59 14.27
CA TRP A 79 0.03 14.50 15.06
C TRP A 79 -0.77 15.71 15.55
N VAL A 80 -1.54 16.35 14.66
CA VAL A 80 -2.41 17.49 15.00
C VAL A 80 -3.49 17.09 16.01
N PHE A 81 -4.03 15.87 15.92
CA PHE A 81 -4.97 15.34 16.91
C PHE A 81 -4.34 15.23 18.32
N LEU A 82 -3.07 14.84 18.40
CA LEU A 82 -2.36 14.65 19.68
C LEU A 82 -1.79 15.95 20.27
N PHE A 83 -1.19 16.80 19.43
CA PHE A 83 -0.37 17.95 19.86
C PHE A 83 -0.94 19.31 19.42
N GLY A 84 -2.08 19.32 18.73
CA GLY A 84 -2.72 20.52 18.22
C GLY A 84 -2.14 21.05 16.90
N ALA A 85 -2.92 21.92 16.23
CA ALA A 85 -2.64 22.37 14.87
C ALA A 85 -1.35 23.20 14.71
N GLY A 86 -0.93 23.91 15.77
CA GLY A 86 0.28 24.76 15.74
C GLY A 86 1.59 24.00 15.57
N SER A 87 1.59 22.67 15.77
CA SER A 87 2.79 21.83 15.71
C SER A 87 2.95 21.05 14.38
N SER A 88 2.06 21.24 13.40
CA SER A 88 2.09 20.53 12.11
C SER A 88 3.45 20.69 11.37
N VAL A 89 4.05 21.88 11.41
CA VAL A 89 5.33 22.14 10.76
C VAL A 89 6.45 21.26 11.33
N ILE A 90 6.44 21.02 12.64
CA ILE A 90 7.41 20.15 13.32
C ILE A 90 7.30 18.72 12.77
N TYR A 91 6.08 18.21 12.63
CA TYR A 91 5.84 16.89 12.05
C TYR A 91 6.38 16.80 10.61
N ARG A 92 6.12 17.81 9.77
CA ARG A 92 6.59 17.82 8.38
C ARG A 92 8.12 17.82 8.28
N VAL A 93 8.80 18.54 9.17
CA VAL A 93 10.28 18.51 9.25
C VAL A 93 10.78 17.13 9.68
N ILE A 94 10.18 16.55 10.72
CA ILE A 94 10.51 15.19 11.17
C ILE A 94 10.32 14.19 10.03
N PHE A 95 9.18 14.25 9.33
CA PHE A 95 8.87 13.36 8.21
C PHE A 95 9.94 13.40 7.13
N VAL A 96 10.36 14.60 6.70
CA VAL A 96 11.42 14.77 5.69
C VAL A 96 12.76 14.19 6.19
N CYS A 97 13.11 14.40 7.47
CA CYS A 97 14.31 13.78 8.05
C CYS A 97 14.24 12.24 8.00
N PHE A 98 13.09 11.65 8.32
CA PHE A 98 12.90 10.19 8.24
C PHE A 98 12.92 9.65 6.81
N VAL A 99 12.47 10.43 5.82
CA VAL A 99 12.61 10.07 4.39
C VAL A 99 14.09 9.95 4.00
N VAL A 100 14.92 10.90 4.43
CA VAL A 100 16.37 10.84 4.20
C VAL A 100 16.99 9.64 4.90
N LEU A 101 16.64 9.40 6.18
CA LEU A 101 17.11 8.23 6.92
C LEU A 101 16.70 6.91 6.24
N GLY A 102 15.47 6.83 5.76
CA GLY A 102 14.95 5.66 5.04
C GLY A 102 15.74 5.32 3.77
N SER A 103 16.37 6.32 3.13
CA SER A 103 17.23 6.07 1.96
C SER A 103 18.59 5.44 2.29
N ILE A 104 19.01 5.48 3.56
CA ILE A 104 20.33 5.02 4.02
C ILE A 104 20.23 3.68 4.78
N LEU A 105 19.07 3.40 5.39
CA LEU A 105 18.83 2.17 6.14
C LEU A 105 18.66 0.95 5.22
N LYS A 106 19.00 -0.24 5.74
CA LYS A 106 18.79 -1.50 5.02
C LYS A 106 17.30 -1.75 4.82
N LEU A 107 16.91 -2.07 3.58
CA LEU A 107 15.51 -2.28 3.19
C LEU A 107 14.78 -3.29 4.09
N GLY A 108 15.39 -4.45 4.38
CA GLY A 108 14.78 -5.48 5.22
C GLY A 108 14.39 -4.97 6.61
N SER A 109 15.31 -4.30 7.31
CA SER A 109 15.04 -3.76 8.65
C SER A 109 13.96 -2.69 8.66
N VAL A 110 13.85 -1.89 7.59
CA VAL A 110 12.80 -0.86 7.45
C VAL A 110 11.45 -1.52 7.22
N LEU A 111 11.39 -2.58 6.42
CA LEU A 111 10.16 -3.34 6.16
C LEU A 111 9.66 -4.03 7.44
N ASP A 112 10.53 -4.75 8.15
CA ASP A 112 10.16 -5.43 9.40
C ASP A 112 9.64 -4.44 10.45
N PHE A 113 10.30 -3.29 10.58
CA PHE A 113 9.86 -2.23 11.48
C PHE A 113 8.52 -1.63 11.05
N SER A 114 8.32 -1.40 9.75
CA SER A 114 7.07 -0.84 9.20
C SER A 114 5.91 -1.79 9.42
N ASP A 115 6.11 -3.09 9.20
CA ASP A 115 5.09 -4.11 9.42
C ASP A 115 4.67 -4.17 10.89
N LEU A 116 5.62 -4.08 11.83
CA LEU A 116 5.33 -4.01 13.26
C LEU A 116 4.50 -2.77 13.63
N MET A 117 4.82 -1.61 13.04
CA MET A 117 4.07 -0.36 13.28
C MET A 117 2.65 -0.41 12.70
N ILE A 118 2.49 -0.94 11.47
CA ILE A 118 1.17 -1.12 10.85
C ILE A 118 0.32 -2.11 11.66
N LEU A 119 0.90 -3.23 12.08
CA LEU A 119 0.24 -4.20 12.95
C LEU A 119 -0.17 -3.53 14.27
N GLY A 120 0.73 -2.75 14.87
CA GLY A 120 0.49 -2.01 16.10
C GLY A 120 -0.67 -1.02 15.99
N MET A 121 -0.85 -0.36 14.84
CA MET A 121 -2.01 0.52 14.59
C MET A 121 -3.28 -0.27 14.25
N ALA A 122 -3.16 -1.39 13.55
CA ALA A 122 -4.29 -2.22 13.16
C ALA A 122 -4.98 -2.87 14.37
N PHE A 123 -4.20 -3.31 15.36
CA PHE A 123 -4.71 -3.98 16.56
C PHE A 123 -5.79 -3.17 17.32
N PRO A 124 -5.52 -1.93 17.80
CA PRO A 124 -6.54 -1.14 18.49
C PRO A 124 -7.71 -0.74 17.56
N ASN A 125 -7.46 -0.56 16.25
CA ASN A 125 -8.52 -0.23 15.30
C ASN A 125 -9.53 -1.39 15.15
N ILE A 126 -9.03 -2.60 14.90
CA ILE A 126 -9.86 -3.81 14.79
C ILE A 126 -10.61 -4.06 16.11
N PHE A 127 -9.92 -3.92 17.25
CA PHE A 127 -10.56 -4.06 18.55
C PHE A 127 -11.71 -3.05 18.76
N GLY A 128 -11.50 -1.79 18.40
CA GLY A 128 -12.54 -0.76 18.42
C GLY A 128 -13.72 -1.08 17.51
N LEU A 129 -13.46 -1.57 16.30
CA LEU A 129 -14.51 -1.99 15.36
C LEU A 129 -15.35 -3.15 15.91
N LEU A 130 -14.74 -4.13 16.57
CA LEU A 130 -15.47 -5.24 17.19
C LEU A 130 -16.41 -4.75 18.31
N LEU A 131 -15.97 -3.80 19.13
CA LEU A 131 -16.80 -3.20 20.17
C LEU A 131 -17.94 -2.34 19.60
N LEU A 132 -17.66 -1.61 18.52
CA LEU A 132 -18.61 -0.68 17.89
C LEU A 132 -19.52 -1.34 16.84
N ASN A 133 -19.31 -2.62 16.52
CA ASN A 133 -20.01 -3.33 15.45
C ASN A 133 -21.54 -3.17 15.52
N LYS A 134 -22.13 -3.29 16.72
CA LYS A 134 -23.58 -3.11 16.90
C LYS A 134 -24.03 -1.68 16.55
N GLN A 135 -23.32 -0.66 17.03
CA GLN A 135 -23.68 0.74 16.75
C GLN A 135 -23.53 1.07 15.27
N VAL A 136 -22.47 0.56 14.62
CA VAL A 136 -22.25 0.74 13.18
C VAL A 136 -23.37 0.08 12.38
N ARG A 137 -23.79 -1.13 12.76
CA ARG A 137 -24.92 -1.82 12.14
C ARG A 137 -26.22 -1.03 12.29
N ASP A 138 -26.55 -0.58 13.50
CA ASP A 138 -27.78 0.18 13.76
C ASP A 138 -27.83 1.48 12.91
N ARG A 139 -26.68 2.17 12.77
CA ARG A 139 -26.57 3.38 11.93
C ARG A 139 -26.62 3.07 10.44
N LEU A 140 -26.06 1.94 10.01
CA LEU A 140 -26.10 1.50 8.62
C LEU A 140 -27.54 1.12 8.22
N ASP A 141 -28.28 0.45 9.10
CA ASP A 141 -29.68 0.09 8.88
C ASP A 141 -30.57 1.34 8.79
N ASP A 142 -30.36 2.35 9.66
CA ASP A 142 -31.05 3.65 9.55
C ASP A 142 -30.70 4.39 8.25
N TYR A 143 -29.42 4.39 7.87
CA TYR A 143 -28.98 4.99 6.60
C TYR A 143 -29.68 4.35 5.39
N TRP A 144 -29.71 3.01 5.33
CA TRP A 144 -30.39 2.28 4.26
C TRP A 144 -31.90 2.51 4.23
N ARG A 145 -32.53 2.61 5.41
CA ARG A 145 -33.94 2.97 5.51
C ARG A 145 -34.21 4.34 4.90
N ARG A 146 -33.43 5.35 5.26
CA ARG A 146 -33.56 6.72 4.75
C ARG A 146 -33.22 6.84 3.26
N TRP A 147 -32.25 6.03 2.79
CA TRP A 147 -31.90 5.94 1.37
C TRP A 147 -33.03 5.32 0.54
N SER A 148 -33.71 4.29 1.06
CA SER A 148 -34.82 3.61 0.37
C SER A 148 -36.18 4.30 0.52
N SER A 149 -36.36 5.14 1.54
CA SER A 149 -37.59 5.91 1.76
C SER A 149 -37.69 7.18 0.91
N GLY A 150 -36.60 7.65 0.29
CA GLY A 150 -36.60 8.89 -0.48
C GLY A 150 -36.26 10.14 0.34
N GLU A 151 -35.94 9.99 1.62
CA GLU A 151 -35.64 11.12 2.53
C GLU A 151 -34.28 11.78 2.25
N MET A 152 -33.39 11.11 1.54
CA MET A 152 -32.08 11.64 1.16
C MET A 152 -32.08 12.13 -0.30
N THR A 153 -31.52 13.32 -0.51
CA THR A 153 -31.35 13.92 -1.84
C THR A 153 -30.56 12.97 -2.74
N GLY A 154 -31.17 12.53 -3.85
CA GLY A 154 -30.56 11.58 -4.80
C GLY A 154 -30.98 10.11 -4.62
N SER A 155 -31.97 9.83 -3.77
CA SER A 155 -32.56 8.50 -3.63
C SER A 155 -33.26 8.02 -4.92
N PRO A 156 -33.31 6.70 -5.19
CA PRO A 156 -34.02 6.12 -6.33
C PRO A 156 -35.49 6.58 -6.43
N LYS A 157 -36.20 6.66 -5.30
CA LYS A 157 -37.62 7.06 -5.29
C LYS A 157 -37.83 8.53 -5.63
N GLN A 158 -36.97 9.43 -5.15
CA GLN A 158 -37.00 10.85 -5.54
C GLN A 158 -36.71 11.05 -7.03
N THR A 159 -35.88 10.18 -7.60
CA THR A 159 -35.52 10.23 -9.01
C THR A 159 -36.67 9.74 -9.90
N GLU A 160 -37.42 8.73 -9.45
CA GLU A 160 -38.64 8.26 -10.11
C GLU A 160 -39.80 9.26 -10.01
N GLU A 161 -39.94 9.97 -8.88
CA GLU A 161 -40.95 11.02 -8.70
C GLU A 161 -40.64 12.25 -9.57
N SER A 162 -39.39 12.72 -9.56
CA SER A 162 -38.93 13.85 -10.40
C SER A 162 -38.95 13.54 -11.91
N ALA A 163 -38.86 12.27 -12.31
CA ALA A 163 -38.97 11.85 -13.71
C ALA A 163 -40.43 11.66 -14.19
N ARG A 164 -41.41 11.71 -13.27
CA ARG A 164 -42.84 11.62 -13.58
C ARG A 164 -43.54 12.98 -13.68
N ASP A 165 -42.93 14.03 -13.14
CA ASP A 165 -43.35 15.43 -13.26
C ASP A 165 -42.73 16.12 -14.49
#